data_AF-A0A453MP09-F1
#
_entry.id   AF-A0A453MP09-F1
#
_cell.length_a   1.000
_cell.length_b   1.000
_cell.length_c   1.000
_cell.angle_alpha   90.00
_cell.angle_beta   90.00
_cell.angle_gamma   90.00
#
_symmetry.space_group_name_H-M   'P 1'
#
loop_
_entity.id
_entity.type
_entity.pdbx_description
1 polymer ?
#
loop_
_entity_poly.entity_id
_entity_poly.type
_entity_poly.pdbx_seq_one_letter_code
_entity_poly.pdbx_strand_id
1 'polypeptide(L)'
;LVYPPSRMQNIVLACLHKFVEPMLSWWPFNKLRKSALSSLMDHIHYEDENSNYVGLCPINKVLNMICCWIEDPNSYAFKRHLPRIHDFLWISEDGMKAKVYVGCQSWETSLIAQAFCSTKLAKEFAPVLRKAHGFLKAAQVTQNFPTYNSYYRERSKGAWTLSNGENGWPIADTTAEAIKALLLLSKYSPSLVGDPIEEQRLYDAVDCLLSYVNKDGTLSSAECKRTTPWVEILT
;
A
#
# COMPACT_ATOMS: atom_id res chain seq x y z
N LEU A 1 -17.06 -10.03 -21.08
CA LEU A 1 -16.40 -8.90 -20.40
C LEU A 1 -17.25 -8.55 -19.19
N VAL A 2 -16.65 -8.49 -17.99
CA VAL A 2 -17.37 -8.16 -16.75
C VAL A 2 -17.81 -6.69 -16.76
N TYR A 3 -16.97 -5.79 -17.30
CA TYR A 3 -17.30 -4.40 -17.56
C TYR A 3 -17.03 -4.08 -19.04
N PRO A 4 -18.05 -3.91 -19.89
CA PRO A 4 -17.85 -3.53 -21.28
C PRO A 4 -17.48 -2.05 -21.39
N PRO A 5 -16.55 -1.67 -22.30
CA PRO A 5 -16.13 -0.28 -22.44
C PRO A 5 -17.28 0.68 -22.74
N SER A 6 -17.32 1.81 -22.03
CA SER A 6 -18.36 2.82 -22.26
C SER A 6 -18.20 3.46 -23.65
N ARG A 7 -19.27 4.04 -24.20
CA ARG A 7 -19.18 4.80 -25.46
C ARG A 7 -18.17 5.95 -25.36
N MET A 8 -18.14 6.62 -24.22
CA MET A 8 -17.23 7.74 -24.00
C MET A 8 -15.77 7.27 -23.90
N GLN A 9 -15.50 6.19 -23.18
CA GLN A 9 -14.17 5.56 -23.12
C GLN A 9 -13.68 5.18 -24.52
N ASN A 10 -14.53 4.54 -25.33
CA ASN A 10 -14.20 4.19 -26.71
C ASN A 10 -13.86 5.42 -27.57
N ILE A 11 -14.64 6.50 -27.45
CA ILE A 11 -14.36 7.76 -28.16
C ILE A 11 -13.02 8.36 -27.71
N VAL A 12 -12.78 8.44 -26.40
CA VAL A 12 -11.53 8.98 -25.84
C VAL A 12 -10.32 8.18 -26.30
N LEU A 13 -10.37 6.84 -26.18
CA LEU A 13 -9.29 5.95 -26.63
C LEU A 13 -9.06 6.05 -28.14
N ALA A 14 -10.13 6.09 -28.95
CA ALA A 14 -10.01 6.27 -30.39
C ALA A 14 -9.36 7.61 -30.74
N CYS A 15 -9.71 8.69 -30.04
CA CYS A 15 -9.09 9.99 -30.23
C CYS A 15 -7.61 9.99 -29.84
N LEU A 16 -7.27 9.38 -28.70
CA LEU A 16 -5.88 9.26 -28.24
C LEU A 16 -5.04 8.49 -29.26
N HIS A 17 -5.51 7.33 -29.73
CA HIS A 17 -4.77 6.49 -30.67
C HIS A 17 -4.68 7.08 -32.08
N LYS A 18 -5.77 7.65 -32.60
CA LYS A 18 -5.82 8.10 -34.00
C LYS A 18 -5.18 9.47 -34.20
N PHE A 19 -5.24 10.35 -33.20
CA PHE A 19 -4.80 11.75 -33.35
C PHE A 19 -3.65 12.10 -32.43
N VAL A 20 -3.77 11.84 -31.13
CA VAL A 20 -2.78 12.30 -30.14
C VAL A 20 -1.46 11.54 -30.26
N GLU A 21 -1.52 10.22 -30.38
CA GLU A 21 -0.32 9.37 -30.43
C GLU A 21 0.57 9.63 -31.67
N PRO A 22 0.01 9.78 -32.90
CA PRO A 22 0.79 10.22 -34.06
C PRO A 22 1.37 11.62 -33.87
N MET A 23 0.59 12.57 -33.34
CA MET A 23 1.05 13.94 -33.11
C MET A 23 2.25 13.98 -32.16
N LEU A 24 2.20 13.22 -31.06
CA LEU A 24 3.30 13.11 -30.08
C LEU A 24 4.57 12.45 -30.64
N SER A 25 4.52 11.89 -31.85
CA SER A 25 5.69 11.32 -32.52
C SER A 25 6.45 12.35 -33.36
N TRP A 26 5.87 13.52 -33.62
CA TRP A 26 6.47 14.56 -34.46
C TRP A 26 7.04 15.72 -33.63
N TRP A 27 8.04 16.41 -34.19
CA TRP A 27 8.58 17.62 -33.58
C TRP A 27 7.61 18.80 -33.78
N PRO A 28 7.38 19.67 -32.76
CA PRO A 28 8.02 19.70 -31.45
C PRO A 28 7.29 18.90 -30.36
N PHE A 29 6.14 18.31 -30.65
CA PHE A 29 5.28 17.63 -29.67
C PHE A 29 5.92 16.41 -29.01
N ASN A 30 6.88 15.75 -29.67
CA ASN A 30 7.67 14.67 -29.07
C ASN A 30 8.48 15.09 -27.84
N LYS A 31 8.74 16.39 -27.64
CA LYS A 31 9.34 16.91 -26.40
C LYS A 31 8.40 16.72 -25.20
N LEU A 32 7.09 16.81 -25.40
CA LEU A 32 6.10 16.53 -24.35
C LEU A 32 6.17 15.06 -23.91
N ARG A 33 6.28 14.13 -24.87
CA ARG A 33 6.47 12.71 -24.56
C ARG A 33 7.74 12.46 -23.74
N LYS A 34 8.87 13.06 -24.12
CA LYS A 34 10.12 12.95 -23.36
C LYS A 34 9.98 13.49 -21.93
N SER A 35 9.35 14.66 -21.78
CA SER A 35 9.09 15.25 -20.46
C SER A 35 8.17 14.38 -19.60
N ALA A 36 7.12 13.82 -20.20
CA ALA A 36 6.19 12.92 -19.51
C ALA A 36 6.89 11.63 -19.07
N LEU A 37 7.69 11.01 -19.93
CA LEU A 37 8.46 9.80 -19.60
C LEU A 37 9.47 10.05 -18.47
N SER A 38 10.16 11.21 -18.47
CA SER A 38 11.04 11.59 -17.37
C SER A 38 10.26 11.71 -16.06
N SER A 39 9.13 12.41 -16.08
CA SER A 39 8.29 12.57 -14.88
C SER A 39 7.71 11.24 -14.38
N LEU A 40 7.37 10.31 -15.28
CA LEU A 40 6.94 8.96 -14.92
C LEU A 40 8.06 8.16 -14.25
N MET A 41 9.29 8.22 -14.78
CA MET A 41 10.44 7.57 -14.15
C MET A 41 10.73 8.17 -12.77
N ASP A 42 10.62 9.49 -12.61
CA ASP A 42 10.77 10.14 -11.30
C ASP A 42 9.76 9.61 -10.26
N HIS A 43 8.50 9.38 -10.66
CA HIS A 43 7.48 8.77 -9.79
C HIS A 43 7.76 7.30 -9.50
N ILE A 44 8.27 6.54 -10.47
CA ILE A 44 8.64 5.13 -10.31
C ILE A 44 9.78 5.02 -9.29
N HIS A 45 10.86 5.79 -9.47
CA HIS A 45 11.99 5.80 -8.55
C HIS A 45 11.58 6.22 -7.15
N TYR A 46 10.74 7.25 -7.04
CA TYR A 46 10.18 7.65 -5.75
C TYR A 46 9.41 6.51 -5.06
N GLU A 47 8.51 5.85 -5.78
CA GLU A 47 7.74 4.73 -5.24
C GLU A 47 8.65 3.57 -4.80
N ASP A 48 9.64 3.23 -5.63
CA ASP A 48 10.55 2.13 -5.41
C ASP A 48 11.47 2.38 -4.20
N GLU A 49 12.08 3.57 -4.10
CA GLU A 49 12.94 3.94 -2.98
C GLU A 49 12.18 3.96 -1.66
N ASN A 50 10.95 4.48 -1.66
CA ASN A 50 10.15 4.61 -0.45
C ASN A 50 9.48 3.30 -0.01
N SER A 51 9.20 2.39 -0.95
CA SER A 51 8.60 1.08 -0.63
C SER A 51 9.63 -0.03 -0.44
N ASN A 52 10.93 0.28 -0.39
CA ASN A 52 12.01 -0.71 -0.38
C ASN A 52 11.98 -1.66 -1.59
N TYR A 53 11.57 -1.15 -2.76
CA TYR A 53 11.45 -1.85 -4.04
C TYR A 53 10.40 -2.97 -4.03
N VAL A 54 9.46 -2.90 -3.07
CA VAL A 54 8.34 -3.83 -2.94
C VAL A 54 7.15 -3.37 -3.78
N GLY A 55 6.88 -2.06 -3.83
CA GLY A 55 5.68 -1.49 -4.43
C GLY A 55 4.40 -1.80 -3.64
N LEU A 56 3.26 -1.44 -4.23
CA LEU A 56 1.95 -1.67 -3.62
C LEU A 56 1.45 -3.12 -3.81
N CYS A 57 1.61 -3.64 -5.03
CA CYS A 57 1.06 -4.93 -5.47
C CYS A 57 1.98 -5.56 -6.53
N PRO A 58 1.84 -6.86 -6.86
CA PRO A 58 2.76 -7.56 -7.76
C PRO A 58 2.79 -6.95 -9.16
N ILE A 59 1.66 -6.40 -9.65
CA ILE A 59 1.58 -5.79 -10.98
C ILE A 59 2.43 -4.52 -11.03
N ASN A 60 2.19 -3.60 -10.08
CA ASN A 60 2.98 -2.37 -9.96
C ASN A 60 4.47 -2.69 -9.77
N LYS A 61 4.80 -3.65 -8.87
CA LYS A 61 6.18 -4.08 -8.63
C LYS A 61 6.89 -4.55 -9.91
N VAL A 62 6.24 -5.40 -10.70
CA VAL A 62 6.87 -5.97 -11.90
C VAL A 62 7.00 -4.92 -13.00
N LEU A 63 6.00 -4.05 -13.18
CA LEU A 63 6.07 -2.97 -14.17
C LEU A 63 7.16 -1.95 -13.82
N ASN A 64 7.26 -1.52 -12.56
CA ASN A 64 8.34 -0.64 -12.10
C ASN A 64 9.71 -1.28 -12.33
N MET A 65 9.88 -2.56 -11.95
CA MET A 65 11.11 -3.31 -12.19
C MET A 65 11.49 -3.36 -13.68
N ILE A 66 10.53 -3.57 -14.58
CA ILE A 66 10.76 -3.54 -16.04
C ILE A 66 11.18 -2.14 -16.49
N CYS A 67 10.55 -1.08 -15.99
CA CYS A 67 10.94 0.29 -16.30
C CYS A 67 12.39 0.58 -15.87
N CYS A 68 12.78 0.21 -14.64
CA CYS A 68 14.17 0.36 -14.18
C CYS A 68 15.16 -0.48 -15.01
N TRP A 69 14.75 -1.66 -15.48
CA TRP A 69 15.56 -2.49 -16.38
C TRP A 69 15.75 -1.85 -17.75
N ILE A 70 14.68 -1.28 -18.33
CA ILE A 70 14.73 -0.57 -19.62
C ILE A 70 15.60 0.69 -19.51
N GLU A 71 15.53 1.41 -18.39
CA GLU A 71 16.34 2.59 -18.13
C GLU A 71 17.83 2.24 -18.05
N ASP A 72 18.20 1.27 -17.19
CA ASP A 72 19.55 0.71 -17.12
C ASP A 72 19.53 -0.70 -16.46
N PRO A 73 19.82 -1.77 -17.23
CA PRO A 73 19.88 -3.14 -16.72
C PRO A 73 20.92 -3.38 -15.62
N ASN A 74 21.91 -2.49 -15.47
CA ASN A 74 22.97 -2.59 -14.46
C ASN A 74 22.74 -1.66 -13.26
N SER A 75 21.63 -0.92 -13.25
CA SER A 75 21.31 0.07 -12.23
C SER A 75 21.21 -0.53 -10.84
N TYR A 76 21.48 0.30 -9.83
CA TYR A 76 21.23 -0.06 -8.44
C TYR A 76 19.74 -0.38 -8.21
N ALA A 77 18.84 0.43 -8.78
CA ALA A 77 17.39 0.24 -8.66
C ALA A 77 16.94 -1.13 -9.17
N PHE A 78 17.35 -1.54 -10.37
CA PHE A 78 17.00 -2.86 -10.91
C PHE A 78 17.53 -3.99 -10.03
N LYS A 79 18.79 -3.90 -9.56
CA LYS A 79 19.38 -4.91 -8.67
C LYS A 79 18.63 -5.04 -7.34
N ARG A 80 18.05 -3.95 -6.82
CA ARG A 80 17.23 -3.95 -5.60
C ARG A 80 15.87 -4.60 -5.80
N HIS A 81 15.31 -4.54 -7.01
CA HIS A 81 14.04 -5.19 -7.35
C HIS A 81 14.11 -6.72 -7.41
N LEU A 82 15.26 -7.27 -7.80
CA LEU A 82 15.45 -8.72 -8.01
C LEU A 82 15.13 -9.57 -6.77
N PRO A 83 15.72 -9.31 -5.58
CA PRO A 83 15.41 -10.11 -4.39
C PRO A 83 13.94 -9.98 -3.97
N ARG A 84 13.30 -8.84 -4.25
CA ARG A 84 11.90 -8.54 -3.90
C ARG A 84 10.87 -9.32 -4.73
N ILE A 85 11.28 -10.03 -5.78
CA ILE A 85 10.38 -10.94 -6.52
C ILE A 85 9.84 -12.02 -5.58
N HIS A 86 10.69 -12.56 -4.69
CA HIS A 86 10.32 -13.62 -3.76
C HIS A 86 9.28 -13.17 -2.73
N ASP A 87 9.24 -11.88 -2.41
CA ASP A 87 8.26 -11.31 -1.47
C ASP A 87 6.82 -11.49 -1.97
N PHE A 88 6.60 -11.73 -3.26
CA PHE A 88 5.29 -11.99 -3.85
C PHE A 88 5.03 -13.47 -4.13
N LEU A 89 6.01 -14.36 -3.96
CA LEU A 89 5.83 -15.79 -4.23
C LEU A 89 5.40 -16.53 -2.96
N TRP A 90 4.47 -17.47 -3.11
CA TRP A 90 3.97 -18.33 -2.04
C TRP A 90 3.86 -19.77 -2.52
N ILE A 91 4.27 -20.73 -1.70
CA ILE A 91 4.14 -22.15 -1.99
C ILE A 91 2.91 -22.68 -1.26
N SER A 92 1.87 -23.04 -2.02
CA SER A 92 0.68 -23.73 -1.53
C SER A 92 0.69 -25.21 -1.89
N GLU A 93 -0.31 -25.96 -1.41
CA GLU A 93 -0.50 -27.39 -1.66
C GLU A 93 -0.53 -27.79 -3.15
N ASP A 94 -0.92 -26.87 -4.01
CA ASP A 94 -1.02 -27.01 -5.46
C ASP A 94 0.12 -26.29 -6.23
N GLY A 95 1.18 -25.90 -5.52
CA GLY A 95 2.40 -25.33 -6.12
C GLY A 95 2.61 -23.85 -5.81
N MET A 96 3.53 -23.24 -6.57
CA MET A 96 3.93 -21.84 -6.35
C MET A 96 2.97 -20.86 -7.02
N LYS A 97 2.55 -19.84 -6.28
CA LYS A 97 1.62 -18.79 -6.70
C LYS A 97 2.18 -17.40 -6.43
N ALA A 98 1.70 -16.42 -7.17
CA ALA A 98 1.89 -15.01 -6.84
C ALA A 98 0.78 -14.55 -5.89
N LYS A 99 1.16 -13.90 -4.79
CA LYS A 99 0.27 -13.24 -3.84
C LYS A 99 -0.24 -11.92 -4.42
N VAL A 100 -1.45 -11.51 -4.05
CA VAL A 100 -2.07 -10.23 -4.49
C VAL A 100 -1.43 -9.00 -3.82
N TYR A 101 -0.84 -9.20 -2.64
CA TYR A 101 0.03 -8.27 -1.93
C TYR A 101 1.23 -9.06 -1.39
N VAL A 102 2.27 -8.40 -0.87
CA VAL A 102 3.37 -9.14 -0.18
C VAL A 102 2.87 -9.97 1.01
N GLY A 103 1.69 -9.67 1.53
CA GLY A 103 0.95 -10.49 2.47
C GLY A 103 -0.15 -9.67 3.15
N CYS A 104 -0.80 -10.30 4.12
CA CYS A 104 -1.86 -9.74 4.95
C CYS A 104 -1.50 -9.81 6.44
N GLN A 105 -0.21 -9.79 6.78
CA GLN A 105 0.30 -10.09 8.11
C GLN A 105 -0.29 -9.16 9.19
N SER A 106 -0.35 -7.84 8.97
CA SER A 106 -0.93 -6.88 9.94
C SER A 106 -2.44 -7.02 10.04
N TRP A 107 -3.10 -7.22 8.89
CA TRP A 107 -4.55 -7.43 8.86
C TRP A 107 -4.95 -8.68 9.65
N GLU A 108 -4.37 -9.83 9.32
CA GLU A 108 -4.67 -11.11 9.95
C GLU A 108 -4.26 -11.13 11.42
N THR A 109 -3.07 -10.64 11.76
CA THR A 109 -2.62 -10.61 13.16
C THR A 109 -3.53 -9.76 14.03
N SER A 110 -4.00 -8.62 13.52
CA SER A 110 -4.96 -7.76 14.23
C SER A 110 -6.28 -8.49 14.50
N LEU A 111 -6.87 -9.11 13.47
CA LEU A 111 -8.14 -9.83 13.60
C LEU A 111 -8.01 -11.06 14.51
N ILE A 112 -6.93 -11.83 14.38
CA ILE A 112 -6.65 -13.00 15.23
C ILE A 112 -6.50 -12.59 16.69
N ALA A 113 -5.76 -11.50 16.97
CA ALA A 113 -5.61 -10.99 18.33
C ALA A 113 -6.97 -10.57 18.94
N GLN A 114 -7.82 -9.89 18.15
CA GLN A 114 -9.18 -9.54 18.57
C GLN A 114 -10.04 -10.78 18.84
N ALA A 115 -9.95 -11.80 17.99
CA ALA A 115 -10.67 -13.06 18.16
C ALA A 115 -10.27 -13.75 19.47
N PHE A 116 -8.98 -13.95 19.72
CA PHE A 116 -8.50 -14.55 20.97
C PHE A 116 -8.94 -13.75 22.20
N CYS A 117 -8.82 -12.42 22.17
CA CYS A 117 -9.31 -11.56 23.25
C CYS A 117 -10.82 -11.72 23.50
N SER A 118 -11.61 -11.99 22.46
CA SER A 118 -13.07 -12.14 22.55
C SER A 118 -13.49 -13.51 23.10
N THR A 119 -12.70 -14.56 22.91
CA THR A 119 -12.98 -15.91 23.46
C THR A 119 -12.83 -16.01 24.98
N LYS A 120 -12.23 -15.01 25.63
CA LYS A 120 -11.80 -15.04 27.05
C LYS A 120 -10.70 -16.08 27.35
N LEU A 121 -10.10 -16.69 26.32
CA LEU A 121 -8.98 -17.64 26.44
C LEU A 121 -7.61 -16.95 26.32
N ALA A 122 -7.54 -15.61 26.44
CA ALA A 122 -6.31 -14.85 26.26
C ALA A 122 -5.15 -15.30 27.17
N LYS A 123 -5.45 -15.84 28.37
CA LYS A 123 -4.42 -16.40 29.26
C LYS A 123 -3.79 -17.67 28.70
N GLU A 124 -4.59 -18.53 28.08
CA GLU A 124 -4.11 -19.78 27.47
C GLU A 124 -3.24 -19.50 26.24
N PHE A 125 -3.59 -18.45 25.48
CA PHE A 125 -2.85 -18.02 24.30
C PHE A 125 -1.86 -16.87 24.56
N ALA A 126 -1.49 -16.63 25.83
CA ALA A 126 -0.67 -15.48 26.20
C ALA A 126 0.67 -15.38 25.44
N PRO A 127 1.43 -16.47 25.21
CA PRO A 127 2.66 -16.40 24.41
C PRO A 127 2.41 -15.98 22.95
N VAL A 128 1.29 -16.40 22.38
CA VAL A 128 0.88 -16.05 21.01
C VAL A 128 0.48 -14.57 20.97
N LEU A 129 -0.36 -14.13 21.91
CA LEU A 129 -0.79 -12.73 22.00
C LEU A 129 0.38 -11.77 22.25
N ARG A 130 1.38 -12.17 23.04
CA ARG A 130 2.60 -11.37 23.22
C ARG A 130 3.36 -11.18 21.90
N LYS A 131 3.50 -12.24 21.10
CA LYS A 131 4.15 -12.16 19.79
C LYS A 131 3.34 -11.30 18.83
N ALA A 132 2.02 -11.47 18.79
CA ALA A 132 1.13 -10.64 17.99
C ALA A 132 1.24 -9.16 18.39
N HIS A 133 1.23 -8.85 19.69
CA HIS A 133 1.39 -7.50 20.20
C HIS A 133 2.75 -6.90 19.79
N GLY A 134 3.84 -7.66 19.93
CA GLY A 134 5.17 -7.25 19.50
C GLY A 134 5.24 -6.99 17.99
N PHE A 135 4.65 -7.87 17.18
CA PHE A 135 4.59 -7.71 15.73
C PHE A 135 3.81 -6.45 15.32
N LEU A 136 2.60 -6.24 15.86
CA LEU A 136 1.80 -5.05 15.53
C LEU A 136 2.53 -3.76 15.90
N LYS A 137 3.24 -3.73 17.05
CA LYS A 137 4.09 -2.59 17.41
C LYS A 137 5.28 -2.40 16.46
N ALA A 138 5.86 -3.47 15.94
CA ALA A 138 6.98 -3.37 14.99
C ALA A 138 6.52 -2.99 13.57
N ALA A 139 5.31 -3.38 13.18
CA ALA A 139 4.77 -3.19 11.84
C ALA A 139 4.15 -1.81 11.58
N GLN A 140 4.04 -0.96 12.61
CA GLN A 140 3.50 0.39 12.44
C GLN A 140 4.49 1.25 11.63
N VAL A 141 3.97 2.02 10.68
CA VAL A 141 4.73 3.03 9.96
C VAL A 141 5.02 4.20 10.90
N THR A 142 6.29 4.49 11.17
CA THR A 142 6.70 5.49 12.17
C THR A 142 6.99 6.88 11.59
N GLN A 143 7.05 6.99 10.26
CA GLN A 143 7.36 8.24 9.56
C GLN A 143 6.60 8.34 8.23
N ASN A 144 6.28 9.56 7.81
CA ASN A 144 5.78 9.80 6.46
C ASN A 144 6.92 9.66 5.45
N PHE A 145 6.58 9.36 4.19
CA PHE A 145 7.58 9.46 3.13
C PHE A 145 8.02 10.92 2.90
N PRO A 146 9.28 11.17 2.53
CA PRO A 146 9.74 12.51 2.19
C PRO A 146 8.91 13.08 1.03
N THR A 147 8.48 14.33 1.11
CA THR A 147 7.76 15.02 0.02
C THR A 147 6.51 14.28 -0.52
N TYR A 148 5.87 13.43 0.29
CA TYR A 148 4.77 12.54 -0.10
C TYR A 148 3.64 13.20 -0.90
N ASN A 149 3.29 14.45 -0.56
CA ASN A 149 2.29 15.24 -1.29
C ASN A 149 2.63 15.47 -2.76
N SER A 150 3.91 15.65 -3.11
CA SER A 150 4.36 15.88 -4.48
C SER A 150 4.19 14.66 -5.38
N TYR A 151 4.07 13.47 -4.78
CA TYR A 151 3.92 12.17 -5.44
C TYR A 151 2.54 11.56 -5.21
N TYR A 152 1.56 12.42 -4.85
CA TYR A 152 0.17 12.04 -4.64
C TYR A 152 -0.03 10.96 -3.55
N ARG A 153 0.93 10.78 -2.64
CA ARG A 153 0.76 9.88 -1.50
C ARG A 153 0.01 10.62 -0.39
N GLU A 154 -0.74 9.88 0.41
CA GLU A 154 -1.35 10.38 1.64
C GLU A 154 -0.38 10.27 2.83
N ARG A 155 -0.67 10.98 3.94
CA ARG A 155 0.03 10.79 5.22
C ARG A 155 0.00 9.31 5.61
N SER A 156 1.12 8.77 6.10
CA SER A 156 1.24 7.35 6.50
C SER A 156 1.81 7.15 7.91
N LYS A 157 2.39 8.18 8.53
CA LYS A 157 2.90 8.11 9.91
C LYS A 157 1.77 7.72 10.86
N GLY A 158 2.00 6.63 11.60
CA GLY A 158 1.07 6.04 12.56
C GLY A 158 0.20 4.92 11.98
N ALA A 159 0.15 4.77 10.66
CA ALA A 159 -0.69 3.78 10.00
C ALA A 159 -0.10 2.36 10.05
N TRP A 160 -0.95 1.39 9.73
CA TRP A 160 -0.54 0.05 9.34
C TRP A 160 -0.81 -0.18 7.86
N THR A 161 0.14 -0.86 7.22
CA THR A 161 -0.04 -1.45 5.89
C THR A 161 -0.78 -2.77 6.02
N LEU A 162 -1.32 -3.33 4.93
CA LEU A 162 -1.89 -4.68 4.95
C LEU A 162 -0.89 -5.74 5.47
N SER A 163 0.40 -5.52 5.21
CA SER A 163 1.48 -6.50 5.38
C SER A 163 2.31 -6.29 6.66
N ASN A 164 3.63 -6.13 6.58
CA ASN A 164 4.54 -6.01 7.73
C ASN A 164 5.01 -4.56 7.99
N GLY A 165 4.49 -3.57 7.26
CA GLY A 165 4.87 -2.17 7.39
C GLY A 165 5.95 -1.70 6.41
N GLU A 166 6.67 -2.62 5.76
CA GLU A 166 7.87 -2.28 4.98
C GLU A 166 7.60 -1.39 3.76
N ASN A 167 6.48 -1.62 3.06
CA ASN A 167 6.12 -0.82 1.88
C ASN A 167 5.50 0.54 2.23
N GLY A 168 5.19 0.76 3.51
CA GLY A 168 4.58 1.96 4.07
C GLY A 168 3.29 2.44 3.38
N TRP A 169 2.59 1.58 2.62
CA TRP A 169 1.29 1.88 2.04
C TRP A 169 0.19 1.75 3.09
N PRO A 170 -0.32 2.87 3.63
CA PRO A 170 -1.29 2.81 4.71
C PRO A 170 -2.62 2.27 4.18
N ILE A 171 -3.29 1.46 4.99
CA ILE A 171 -4.67 1.03 4.74
C ILE A 171 -5.50 1.36 5.97
N ALA A 172 -6.60 2.07 5.75
CA ALA A 172 -7.45 2.64 6.79
C ALA A 172 -8.10 1.56 7.64
N ASP A 173 -8.69 0.52 7.01
CA ASP A 173 -9.26 -0.60 7.76
C ASP A 173 -8.19 -1.28 8.63
N THR A 174 -7.01 -1.53 8.08
CA THR A 174 -5.93 -2.25 8.75
C THR A 174 -5.38 -1.45 9.91
N THR A 175 -5.29 -0.14 9.74
CA THR A 175 -4.94 0.79 10.81
C THR A 175 -5.99 0.76 11.92
N ALA A 176 -7.29 0.79 11.58
CA ALA A 176 -8.36 0.72 12.57
C ALA A 176 -8.37 -0.61 13.34
N GLU A 177 -8.23 -1.74 12.65
CA GLU A 177 -8.20 -3.06 13.29
C GLU A 177 -6.94 -3.26 14.14
N ALA A 178 -5.79 -2.72 13.72
CA ALA A 178 -4.56 -2.75 14.51
C ALA A 178 -4.69 -1.91 15.79
N ILE A 179 -5.23 -0.68 15.71
CA ILE A 179 -5.52 0.15 16.88
C ILE A 179 -6.44 -0.61 17.84
N LYS A 180 -7.53 -1.18 17.33
CA LYS A 180 -8.49 -1.94 18.15
C LYS A 180 -7.85 -3.15 18.82
N ALA A 181 -7.02 -3.90 18.11
CA ALA A 181 -6.26 -5.02 18.68
C ALA A 181 -5.32 -4.56 19.80
N LEU A 182 -4.55 -3.49 19.58
CA LEU A 182 -3.62 -2.93 20.57
C LEU A 182 -4.35 -2.42 21.82
N LEU A 183 -5.49 -1.74 21.66
CA LEU A 183 -6.33 -1.28 22.77
C LEU A 183 -7.00 -2.43 23.55
N LEU A 184 -7.26 -3.57 22.92
CA LEU A 184 -7.75 -4.75 23.63
C LEU A 184 -6.62 -5.43 24.41
N LEU A 185 -5.44 -5.54 23.80
CA LEU A 185 -4.26 -6.14 24.41
C LEU A 185 -3.78 -5.33 25.62
N SER A 186 -3.89 -3.99 25.59
CA SER A 186 -3.49 -3.12 26.70
C SER A 186 -4.32 -3.32 27.98
N LYS A 187 -5.48 -3.99 27.90
CA LYS A 187 -6.31 -4.34 29.07
C LYS A 187 -5.76 -5.53 29.87
N TYR A 188 -4.82 -6.27 29.31
CA TYR A 188 -4.16 -7.39 29.98
C TYR A 188 -2.86 -6.93 30.65
N SER A 189 -2.42 -7.68 31.66
CA SER A 189 -1.16 -7.37 32.35
C SER A 189 0.03 -7.41 31.37
N PRO A 190 0.97 -6.44 31.44
CA PRO A 190 2.19 -6.47 30.65
C PRO A 190 3.02 -7.75 30.83
N SER A 191 2.95 -8.37 32.01
CA SER A 191 3.61 -9.65 32.28
C SER A 191 3.00 -10.82 31.52
N LEU A 192 1.81 -10.65 30.91
CA LEU A 192 1.12 -11.65 30.10
C LEU A 192 1.38 -11.41 28.60
N VAL A 193 1.06 -10.22 28.11
CA VAL A 193 1.03 -9.89 26.66
C VAL A 193 2.07 -8.84 26.22
N GLY A 194 2.98 -8.45 27.12
CA GLY A 194 3.97 -7.40 26.88
C GLY A 194 3.43 -5.98 27.10
N ASP A 195 4.34 -5.01 27.17
CA ASP A 195 3.98 -3.62 27.44
C ASP A 195 3.07 -3.03 26.36
N PRO A 196 2.10 -2.17 26.71
CA PRO A 196 1.32 -1.41 25.74
C PRO A 196 2.21 -0.64 24.77
N ILE A 197 1.67 -0.36 23.58
CA ILE A 197 2.29 0.62 22.67
C ILE A 197 2.29 2.02 23.32
N GLU A 198 3.30 2.82 23.03
CA GLU A 198 3.36 4.22 23.48
C GLU A 198 2.13 5.00 23.01
N GLU A 199 1.57 5.81 23.90
CA GLU A 199 0.32 6.56 23.67
C GLU A 199 0.43 7.48 22.45
N GLN A 200 1.56 8.17 22.29
CA GLN A 200 1.80 9.06 21.15
C GLN A 200 1.67 8.33 19.80
N ARG A 201 2.04 7.04 19.74
CA ARG A 201 1.94 6.24 18.53
C ARG A 201 0.50 5.87 18.20
N LEU A 202 -0.40 5.78 19.19
CA LEU A 202 -1.83 5.64 18.96
C LEU A 202 -2.42 6.96 18.45
N TYR A 203 -2.00 8.10 18.98
CA TYR A 203 -2.41 9.41 18.46
C TYR A 203 -1.99 9.63 17.01
N ASP A 204 -0.75 9.29 16.66
CA ASP A 204 -0.30 9.32 15.27
C ASP A 204 -1.21 8.47 14.35
N ALA A 205 -1.63 7.29 14.82
CA ALA A 205 -2.52 6.40 14.05
C ALA A 205 -3.93 6.98 13.87
N VAL A 206 -4.48 7.58 14.93
CA VAL A 206 -5.79 8.26 14.89
C VAL A 206 -5.75 9.48 13.97
N ASP A 207 -4.71 10.31 14.08
CA ASP A 207 -4.49 11.44 13.17
C ASP A 207 -4.44 10.99 11.70
N CYS A 208 -3.77 9.86 11.45
CA CYS A 208 -3.67 9.30 10.11
C CYS A 208 -5.04 8.83 9.59
N LEU A 209 -5.82 8.11 10.39
CA LEU A 209 -7.18 7.71 10.02
C LEU A 209 -8.09 8.90 9.74
N LEU A 210 -8.06 9.91 10.60
CA LEU A 210 -8.90 11.11 10.45
C LEU A 210 -8.54 11.90 9.18
N SER A 211 -7.29 11.80 8.70
CA SER A 211 -6.89 12.43 7.44
C SER A 211 -7.53 11.78 6.20
N TYR A 212 -8.07 10.56 6.30
CA TYR A 212 -8.69 9.85 5.18
C TYR A 212 -10.22 10.04 5.11
N VAL A 213 -10.79 10.80 6.04
CA VAL A 213 -12.24 11.03 6.12
C VAL A 213 -12.67 11.91 4.96
N ASN A 214 -13.61 11.39 4.18
CA ASN A 214 -14.21 12.07 3.05
C ASN A 214 -15.19 13.16 3.52
N LYS A 215 -15.53 14.09 2.61
CA LYS A 215 -16.50 15.17 2.89
C LYS A 215 -17.89 14.66 3.31
N ASP A 216 -18.25 13.45 2.92
CA ASP A 216 -19.51 12.78 3.28
C ASP A 216 -19.42 11.98 4.59
N GLY A 217 -18.29 12.05 5.30
CA GLY A 217 -18.05 11.34 6.55
C GLY A 217 -17.63 9.87 6.39
N THR A 218 -17.54 9.36 5.16
CA THR A 218 -17.05 7.99 4.90
C THR A 218 -15.53 7.92 4.94
N LEU A 219 -15.00 6.70 5.06
CA LEU A 219 -13.56 6.42 5.02
C LEU A 219 -13.25 5.55 3.81
N SER A 220 -12.25 5.95 3.03
CA SER A 220 -11.73 5.17 1.89
C SER A 220 -10.62 4.22 2.34
N SER A 221 -10.15 3.33 1.44
CA SER A 221 -9.17 2.29 1.77
C SER A 221 -7.77 2.82 2.05
N ALA A 222 -7.07 3.38 1.06
CA ALA A 222 -5.69 3.83 1.20
C ALA A 222 -5.55 5.35 1.28
N GLU A 223 -6.49 6.08 0.65
CA GLU A 223 -6.43 7.53 0.47
C GLU A 223 -7.85 8.10 0.40
N CYS A 224 -8.01 9.40 0.66
CA CYS A 224 -9.30 10.06 0.53
C CYS A 224 -9.85 10.01 -0.92
N LYS A 225 -11.16 10.15 -1.07
CA LYS A 225 -11.83 10.25 -2.38
C LYS A 225 -11.42 11.56 -3.07
N ARG A 226 -10.54 11.44 -4.07
CA ARG A 226 -9.98 12.58 -4.82
C ARG A 226 -10.80 13.01 -6.03
N THR A 227 -11.76 12.20 -6.45
CA THR A 227 -12.56 12.46 -7.67
C THR A 227 -14.02 12.03 -7.52
N THR A 228 -14.81 12.29 -8.55
CA THR A 228 -16.22 11.97 -8.61
C THR A 228 -16.45 10.60 -9.25
N PRO A 229 -17.61 9.94 -9.03
CA PRO A 229 -17.94 8.67 -9.69
C PRO A 229 -17.94 8.73 -11.23
N TRP A 230 -18.01 9.93 -11.84
CA TRP A 230 -17.95 10.09 -13.30
C TRP A 230 -16.64 9.59 -13.90
N VAL A 231 -15.56 9.49 -13.12
CA VAL A 231 -14.29 8.91 -13.60
C VAL A 231 -14.47 7.45 -14.02
N GLU A 232 -15.41 6.73 -13.41
CA GLU A 232 -15.67 5.31 -13.71
C GLU A 232 -16.20 5.08 -15.13
N ILE A 233 -16.62 6.13 -15.83
CA ILE A 233 -16.99 6.03 -17.24
C ILE A 233 -15.76 5.76 -18.13
N LEU A 234 -14.55 6.05 -17.63
CA LEU A 234 -13.28 5.81 -18.32
C LEU A 234 -12.63 4.46 -17.96
N THR A 235 -13.18 3.74 -16.98
CA THR A 235 -12.69 2.43 -16.52
C THR A 235 -13.39 1.31 -17.30
#